data_AF-E1YEI5-F1
#
_entry.id   AF-E1YEI5-F1
#
_cell.length_a   1.000
_cell.length_b   1.000
_cell.length_c   1.000
_cell.angle_alpha   90.00
_cell.angle_beta   90.00
_cell.angle_gamma   90.00
#
_symmetry.space_group_name_H-M   'P 1'
#
loop_
_entity.id
_entity.type
_entity.pdbx_description
1 polymer ?
#
loop_
_entity_poly.entity_id
_entity_poly.type
_entity_poly.pdbx_seq_one_letter_code
_entity_poly.pdbx_strand_id
1 'polypeptide(L)'
;MQHKCYSYFMTISYKGDFGRGFFRPGRQIVFWGEGLLETLLDVINPPDNSFNLFFQNPDDVKTPLWMGRINYSMPRLSSFGLNFDLLWIPDIRPTQFGPLDGVLGDRTAGFQAPYVSVTPFADLKGLPVRQDVPTANNKYGAKVSAEIGTRFNLSFVYFRDVVNDPAIQLVNLVGFTPTKALLTYGKQHVYGGYFSYQLLALGMEAVIRGEISHYTAYPITRATPVYDAGENVLKTYALKPVTKTMLAVDKDLRLRWLSKDLTKVSLEWIHTTINEWDNVLDNEKLDPIGRVTGTINGVAMDRRNSR
;
A
#
# COMPACT_ATOMS: atom_id res chain seq x y z
N MET A 1 -23.40 9.77 9.44
CA MET A 1 -23.96 8.76 8.50
C MET A 1 -22.91 7.68 8.32
N GLN A 2 -23.16 6.45 8.76
CA GLN A 2 -22.27 5.32 8.41
C GLN A 2 -22.44 5.04 6.92
N HIS A 3 -21.41 5.31 6.10
CA HIS A 3 -21.37 4.79 4.74
C HIS A 3 -21.21 3.27 4.84
N LYS A 4 -22.30 2.52 4.72
CA LYS A 4 -22.24 1.06 4.66
C LYS A 4 -21.51 0.65 3.38
N CYS A 5 -20.35 0.00 3.54
CA CYS A 5 -19.57 -0.57 2.44
C CYS A 5 -20.27 -1.82 1.90
N TYR A 6 -21.22 -1.62 0.98
CA TYR A 6 -21.85 -2.73 0.28
C TYR A 6 -20.97 -3.18 -0.89
N SER A 7 -20.75 -4.49 -0.98
CA SER A 7 -20.28 -5.16 -2.19
C SER A 7 -21.48 -5.71 -2.94
N TYR A 8 -21.52 -5.50 -4.26
CA TYR A 8 -22.56 -6.02 -5.14
C TYR A 8 -21.91 -6.39 -6.46
N PHE A 9 -22.07 -7.64 -6.89
CA PHE A 9 -21.43 -8.13 -8.10
C PHE A 9 -22.23 -9.27 -8.70
N MET A 10 -22.07 -9.47 -10.00
CA MET A 10 -22.55 -10.65 -10.70
C MET A 10 -21.36 -11.56 -10.96
N THR A 11 -21.52 -12.88 -10.86
CA THR A 11 -20.48 -13.83 -11.26
C THR A 11 -20.99 -14.70 -12.40
N ILE A 12 -20.28 -14.67 -13.51
CA ILE A 12 -20.49 -15.59 -14.64
C ILE A 12 -19.38 -16.64 -14.54
N SER A 13 -19.74 -17.88 -14.26
CA SER A 13 -18.79 -18.97 -14.05
C SER A 13 -18.75 -19.94 -15.22
N TYR A 14 -17.57 -20.43 -15.53
CA TYR A 14 -17.31 -21.48 -16.51
C TYR A 14 -16.60 -22.66 -15.83
N LYS A 15 -16.99 -23.88 -16.21
CA LYS A 15 -16.31 -25.12 -15.83
C LYS A 15 -16.40 -26.09 -17.01
N GLY A 16 -15.25 -26.57 -17.48
CA GLY A 16 -15.15 -27.56 -18.56
C GLY A 16 -13.78 -28.23 -18.57
N ASP A 17 -13.49 -28.98 -19.63
CA ASP A 17 -12.26 -29.78 -19.74
C ASP A 17 -10.99 -28.92 -19.77
N PHE A 18 -11.10 -27.69 -20.27
CA PHE A 18 -10.02 -26.72 -20.29
C PHE A 18 -9.82 -26.00 -18.95
N GLY A 19 -10.60 -26.29 -17.92
CA GLY A 19 -10.43 -25.74 -16.58
C GLY A 19 -11.67 -25.06 -16.05
N ARG A 20 -11.48 -24.12 -15.13
CA ARG A 20 -12.58 -23.35 -14.51
C ARG A 20 -12.22 -21.89 -14.47
N GLY A 21 -13.21 -21.03 -14.56
CA GLY A 21 -12.98 -19.60 -14.42
C GLY A 21 -14.26 -18.85 -14.13
N PHE A 22 -14.11 -17.57 -13.84
CA PHE A 22 -15.24 -16.67 -13.75
C PHE A 22 -14.90 -15.28 -14.24
N PHE A 23 -15.91 -14.58 -14.73
CA PHE A 23 -15.91 -13.14 -14.87
C PHE A 23 -16.85 -12.54 -13.83
N ARG A 24 -16.36 -11.56 -13.08
CA ARG A 24 -17.09 -10.89 -12.01
C ARG A 24 -17.01 -9.36 -12.17
N PRO A 25 -18.01 -8.75 -12.81
CA PRO A 25 -18.21 -7.31 -12.79
C PRO A 25 -18.98 -6.88 -11.54
N GLY A 26 -18.61 -5.75 -10.97
CA GLY A 26 -19.35 -5.10 -9.89
C GLY A 26 -18.45 -4.43 -8.86
N ARG A 27 -19.06 -4.04 -7.75
CA ARG A 27 -18.39 -3.46 -6.59
C ARG A 27 -17.91 -4.57 -5.66
N GLN A 28 -16.60 -4.74 -5.53
CA GLN A 28 -16.00 -5.86 -4.78
C GLN A 28 -14.69 -5.48 -4.08
N ILE A 29 -14.28 -6.33 -3.14
CA ILE A 29 -12.98 -6.29 -2.46
C ILE A 29 -12.13 -7.45 -2.97
N VAL A 30 -10.86 -7.20 -3.25
CA VAL A 30 -9.87 -8.17 -3.74
C VAL A 30 -8.59 -8.03 -2.93
N PHE A 31 -8.10 -9.18 -2.45
CA PHE A 31 -6.88 -9.28 -1.66
C PHE A 31 -5.83 -10.09 -2.40
N TRP A 32 -4.63 -9.52 -2.55
CA TRP A 32 -3.47 -10.14 -3.22
C TRP A 32 -2.21 -10.22 -2.33
N GLY A 33 -2.32 -9.93 -1.03
CA GLY A 33 -1.24 -10.06 -0.05
C GLY A 33 -1.53 -11.09 1.04
N GLU A 34 -0.51 -11.41 1.82
CA GLU A 34 -0.57 -12.35 2.95
C GLU A 34 -0.29 -11.66 4.29
N GLY A 35 0.35 -10.49 4.30
CA GLY A 35 0.64 -9.73 5.53
C GLY A 35 -0.60 -9.44 6.40
N LEU A 36 -0.48 -9.66 7.71
CA LEU A 36 -1.55 -9.38 8.68
C LEU A 36 -1.44 -7.97 9.26
N LEU A 37 -0.22 -7.51 9.54
CA LEU A 37 0.03 -6.24 10.21
C LEU A 37 0.11 -5.04 9.24
N GLU A 38 0.70 -5.26 8.07
CA GLU A 38 0.91 -4.22 7.06
C GLU A 38 0.58 -4.76 5.67
N THR A 39 -0.08 -3.94 4.86
CA THR A 39 -0.45 -4.28 3.49
C THR A 39 0.76 -4.10 2.57
N LEU A 40 1.34 -5.21 2.07
CA LEU A 40 2.45 -5.17 1.11
C LEU A 40 1.94 -5.26 -0.34
N LEU A 41 1.25 -6.33 -0.73
CA LEU A 41 0.62 -6.47 -2.06
C LEU A 41 -0.88 -6.19 -2.02
N ASP A 42 -1.46 -6.07 -0.84
CA ASP A 42 -2.88 -5.77 -0.67
C ASP A 42 -3.19 -4.27 -0.78
N VAL A 43 -2.86 -3.70 -1.94
CA VAL A 43 -3.02 -2.28 -2.24
C VAL A 43 -4.22 -1.96 -3.13
N ILE A 44 -4.90 -2.98 -3.67
CA ILE A 44 -5.96 -2.82 -4.68
C ILE A 44 -7.13 -1.99 -4.16
N ASN A 45 -7.62 -2.36 -2.98
CA ASN A 45 -8.72 -1.68 -2.32
C ASN A 45 -8.15 -0.69 -1.30
N PRO A 46 -8.39 0.62 -1.48
CA PRO A 46 -7.90 1.63 -0.55
C PRO A 46 -8.65 1.50 0.79
N PRO A 47 -7.96 1.70 1.93
CA PRO A 47 -8.62 1.79 3.22
C PRO A 47 -9.46 3.07 3.36
N ASP A 48 -10.52 3.00 4.14
CA ASP A 48 -11.34 4.12 4.58
C ASP A 48 -11.10 4.35 6.08
N ASN A 49 -10.21 5.29 6.37
CA ASN A 49 -9.86 5.68 7.74
C ASN A 49 -10.66 6.92 8.19
N SER A 50 -11.81 7.20 7.55
CA SER A 50 -12.58 8.40 7.86
C SER A 50 -13.29 8.34 9.22
N PHE A 51 -13.65 7.15 9.71
CA PHE A 51 -14.40 6.99 10.97
C PHE A 51 -13.87 5.89 11.90
N ASN A 52 -12.91 5.07 11.47
CA ASN A 52 -12.35 3.97 12.25
C ASN A 52 -10.88 4.23 12.58
N LEU A 53 -10.48 3.98 13.83
CA LEU A 53 -9.14 4.24 14.34
C LEU A 53 -8.42 2.94 14.74
N PHE A 54 -7.20 2.79 14.22
CA PHE A 54 -6.00 2.12 14.72
C PHE A 54 -6.06 0.68 15.33
N PHE A 55 -7.22 0.03 15.42
CA PHE A 55 -7.34 -1.29 16.05
C PHE A 55 -8.34 -2.24 15.35
N GLN A 56 -8.78 -1.91 14.14
CA GLN A 56 -9.58 -2.82 13.32
C GLN A 56 -8.69 -3.57 12.34
N ASN A 57 -9.13 -4.76 11.95
CA ASN A 57 -8.42 -5.51 10.92
C ASN A 57 -8.32 -4.64 9.67
N PRO A 58 -7.16 -4.58 9.00
CA PRO A 58 -6.98 -3.79 7.79
C PRO A 58 -7.98 -4.15 6.69
N ASP A 59 -8.55 -5.37 6.74
CA ASP A 59 -9.59 -5.84 5.82
C ASP A 59 -10.95 -5.18 6.05
N ASP A 60 -11.28 -4.85 7.31
CA ASP A 60 -12.59 -4.27 7.68
C ASP A 60 -12.72 -2.80 7.22
N VAL A 61 -11.58 -2.14 6.99
CA VAL A 61 -11.52 -0.76 6.51
C VAL A 61 -11.42 -0.66 4.98
N LYS A 62 -11.34 -1.78 4.25
CA LYS A 62 -11.19 -1.74 2.78
C LYS A 62 -12.46 -1.22 2.11
N THR A 63 -12.28 -0.26 1.20
CA THR A 63 -13.38 0.21 0.37
C THR A 63 -13.55 -0.69 -0.85
N PRO A 64 -14.75 -1.27 -1.08
CA PRO A 64 -15.01 -2.02 -2.30
C PRO A 64 -15.03 -1.08 -3.51
N LEU A 65 -14.43 -1.49 -4.63
CA LEU A 65 -14.33 -0.69 -5.85
C LEU A 65 -15.12 -1.30 -6.98
N TRP A 66 -15.62 -0.48 -7.92
CA TRP A 66 -16.16 -0.99 -9.17
C TRP A 66 -15.05 -1.55 -10.04
N MET A 67 -15.15 -2.82 -10.41
CA MET A 67 -14.14 -3.50 -11.20
C MET A 67 -14.70 -4.69 -11.97
N GLY A 68 -14.00 -5.04 -13.05
CA GLY A 68 -14.12 -6.34 -13.71
C GLY A 68 -12.97 -7.24 -13.27
N ARG A 69 -13.30 -8.43 -12.76
CA ARG A 69 -12.32 -9.45 -12.39
C ARG A 69 -12.50 -10.69 -13.25
N ILE A 70 -11.42 -11.18 -13.83
CA ILE A 70 -11.39 -12.47 -14.53
C ILE A 70 -10.47 -13.38 -13.75
N ASN A 71 -10.98 -14.52 -13.30
CA ASN A 71 -10.16 -15.56 -12.71
C ASN A 71 -10.25 -16.82 -13.56
N TYR A 72 -9.12 -17.47 -13.78
CA TYR A 72 -9.04 -18.70 -14.56
C TYR A 72 -8.03 -19.67 -13.94
N SER A 73 -8.51 -20.85 -13.56
CA SER A 73 -7.70 -21.98 -13.13
C SER A 73 -7.58 -22.97 -14.28
N MET A 74 -6.35 -23.29 -14.65
CA MET A 74 -6.09 -24.41 -15.56
C MET A 74 -6.42 -25.74 -14.87
N PRO A 75 -6.72 -26.81 -15.63
CA PRO A 75 -6.87 -28.15 -15.09
C PRO A 75 -5.59 -28.54 -14.35
N ARG A 76 -5.75 -29.10 -13.16
CA ARG A 76 -4.59 -29.46 -12.34
C ARG A 76 -3.84 -30.61 -13.00
N LEU A 77 -2.55 -30.41 -13.25
CA LEU A 77 -1.64 -31.44 -13.74
C LEU A 77 -1.02 -32.15 -12.55
N SER A 78 -1.59 -33.26 -12.09
CA SER A 78 -1.10 -34.06 -10.94
C SER A 78 -0.74 -33.22 -9.70
N SER A 79 0.51 -32.75 -9.63
CA SER A 79 1.09 -31.98 -8.52
C SER A 79 1.30 -30.50 -8.87
N PHE A 80 0.74 -29.99 -9.96
CA PHE A 80 0.91 -28.61 -10.40
C PHE A 80 -0.44 -28.00 -10.79
N GLY A 81 -0.82 -26.92 -10.14
CA GLY A 81 -1.98 -26.10 -10.49
C GLY A 81 -1.54 -24.70 -10.88
N LEU A 82 -2.20 -24.11 -11.88
CA LEU A 82 -1.93 -22.74 -12.31
C LEU A 82 -3.23 -21.94 -12.34
N ASN A 83 -3.19 -20.77 -11.73
CA ASN A 83 -4.32 -19.86 -11.60
C ASN A 83 -3.91 -18.46 -12.08
N PHE A 84 -4.81 -17.80 -12.81
CA PHE A 84 -4.65 -16.45 -13.32
C PHE A 84 -5.77 -15.59 -12.75
N ASP A 85 -5.46 -14.36 -12.38
CA ASP A 85 -6.43 -13.38 -11.88
C ASP A 85 -6.12 -12.03 -12.50
N LEU A 86 -7.04 -11.49 -13.29
CA LEU A 86 -6.91 -10.22 -13.97
C LEU A 86 -7.93 -9.24 -13.41
N LEU A 87 -7.51 -8.00 -13.19
CA LEU A 87 -8.34 -6.93 -12.69
C LEU A 87 -8.32 -5.74 -13.64
N TRP A 88 -9.49 -5.16 -13.85
CA TRP A 88 -9.66 -3.86 -14.46
C TRP A 88 -10.60 -3.02 -13.60
N ILE A 89 -10.13 -1.85 -13.18
CA ILE A 89 -10.80 -0.99 -12.22
C ILE A 89 -10.94 0.40 -12.86
N PRO A 90 -12.12 0.75 -13.37
CA PRO A 90 -12.39 2.10 -13.87
C PRO A 90 -12.61 3.12 -12.71
N ASP A 91 -12.80 2.64 -11.49
CA ASP A 91 -12.99 3.46 -10.30
C ASP A 91 -11.65 3.99 -9.77
N ILE A 92 -11.57 5.30 -9.56
CA ILE A 92 -10.42 5.95 -8.95
C ILE A 92 -10.86 6.45 -7.58
N ARG A 93 -10.48 5.69 -6.55
CA ARG A 93 -10.62 6.12 -5.17
C ARG A 93 -9.27 5.99 -4.47
N PRO A 94 -8.75 7.08 -3.87
CA PRO A 94 -7.62 6.99 -2.96
C PRO A 94 -8.06 6.58 -1.55
N THR A 95 -7.09 6.32 -0.67
CA THR A 95 -7.33 6.23 0.77
C THR A 95 -8.02 7.48 1.29
N GLN A 96 -9.04 7.29 2.11
CA GLN A 96 -9.76 8.38 2.75
C GLN A 96 -9.19 8.65 4.15
N PHE A 97 -8.85 9.91 4.40
CA PHE A 97 -8.26 10.38 5.67
C PHE A 97 -9.22 11.36 6.32
N GLY A 98 -10.00 10.90 7.29
CA GLY A 98 -10.98 11.73 7.98
C GLY A 98 -12.02 12.39 7.06
N PRO A 99 -12.92 13.21 7.63
CA PRO A 99 -13.74 14.13 6.86
C PRO A 99 -12.85 15.21 6.24
N LEU A 100 -12.72 15.14 4.92
CA LEU A 100 -12.02 16.14 4.09
C LEU A 100 -12.84 17.42 3.95
N ASP A 101 -14.17 17.29 4.01
CA ASP A 101 -15.10 18.41 4.00
C ASP A 101 -15.27 18.95 5.41
N GLY A 102 -15.06 20.25 5.54
CA GLY A 102 -15.31 20.93 6.80
C GLY A 102 -16.79 20.86 7.20
N VAL A 103 -17.01 20.89 8.51
CA VAL A 103 -18.34 20.76 9.11
C VAL A 103 -19.21 21.94 8.66
N LEU A 104 -20.39 21.63 8.10
CA LEU A 104 -21.54 22.54 7.85
C LEU A 104 -21.18 24.03 7.68
N GLY A 105 -20.74 24.40 6.47
CA GLY A 105 -20.57 25.81 6.07
C GLY A 105 -19.14 26.34 6.22
N ASP A 106 -18.26 25.65 6.93
CA ASP A 106 -16.85 26.02 7.02
C ASP A 106 -16.00 25.21 6.05
N ARG A 107 -15.63 25.80 4.90
CA ARG A 107 -14.74 25.16 3.90
C ARG A 107 -13.29 25.04 4.36
N THR A 108 -12.95 25.58 5.54
CA THR A 108 -11.61 25.55 6.14
C THR A 108 -11.49 24.53 7.29
N ALA A 109 -12.58 23.88 7.68
CA ALA A 109 -12.62 22.90 8.77
C ALA A 109 -12.09 21.50 8.39
N GLY A 110 -11.26 21.40 7.36
CA GLY A 110 -10.57 20.15 7.01
C GLY A 110 -9.75 19.65 8.19
N PHE A 111 -9.78 18.34 8.44
CA PHE A 111 -8.95 17.70 9.48
C PHE A 111 -9.23 18.19 10.93
N GLN A 112 -10.38 18.84 11.20
CA GLN A 112 -10.75 19.28 12.56
C GLN A 112 -11.27 18.17 13.47
N ALA A 113 -11.47 16.96 12.96
CA ALA A 113 -11.96 15.87 13.76
C ALA A 113 -10.98 15.54 14.92
N PRO A 114 -11.46 15.26 16.14
CA PRO A 114 -10.60 15.09 17.31
C PRO A 114 -9.51 14.04 17.11
N TYR A 115 -9.80 13.00 16.35
CA TYR A 115 -8.86 11.91 16.07
C TYR A 115 -7.74 12.26 15.09
N VAL A 116 -7.84 13.34 14.32
CA VAL A 116 -6.72 13.81 13.51
C VAL A 116 -5.53 14.24 14.38
N SER A 117 -5.79 14.75 15.59
CA SER A 117 -4.75 15.22 16.51
C SER A 117 -3.79 14.12 17.00
N VAL A 118 -4.12 12.84 16.81
CA VAL A 118 -3.26 11.68 17.13
C VAL A 118 -2.74 10.98 15.87
N THR A 119 -2.95 11.57 14.70
CA THR A 119 -2.46 11.06 13.40
C THR A 119 -1.22 11.84 12.95
N PRO A 120 -0.42 11.31 12.00
CA PRO A 120 0.65 12.08 11.35
C PRO A 120 0.18 13.35 10.60
N PHE A 121 -1.13 13.64 10.59
CA PHE A 121 -1.73 14.82 9.96
C PHE A 121 -2.12 15.91 10.98
N ALA A 122 -1.73 15.79 12.26
CA ALA A 122 -2.05 16.78 13.29
C ALA A 122 -1.63 18.21 12.89
N ASP A 123 -0.48 18.34 12.22
CA ASP A 123 0.08 19.62 11.75
C ASP A 123 -0.69 20.26 10.58
N LEU A 124 -1.62 19.51 9.95
CA LEU A 124 -2.48 20.03 8.88
C LEU A 124 -3.77 20.67 9.42
N LYS A 125 -4.00 20.62 10.73
CA LYS A 125 -5.21 21.14 11.36
C LYS A 125 -5.38 22.64 11.07
N GLY A 126 -6.54 23.00 10.52
CA GLY A 126 -6.88 24.39 10.19
C GLY A 126 -6.41 24.86 8.82
N LEU A 127 -5.68 24.02 8.07
CA LEU A 127 -5.41 24.26 6.65
C LEU A 127 -6.57 23.70 5.81
N PRO A 128 -7.05 24.44 4.79
CA PRO A 128 -7.81 23.85 3.71
C PRO A 128 -7.00 22.72 3.05
N VAL A 129 -7.55 21.51 3.03
CA VAL A 129 -6.90 20.35 2.41
C VAL A 129 -7.62 19.99 1.12
N ARG A 130 -6.85 19.82 0.04
CA ARG A 130 -7.36 19.33 -1.25
C ARG A 130 -6.68 18.02 -1.62
N GLN A 131 -7.41 17.11 -2.24
CA GLN A 131 -6.83 15.93 -2.87
C GLN A 131 -6.55 16.22 -4.34
N ASP A 132 -5.34 15.93 -4.78
CA ASP A 132 -4.94 15.90 -6.19
C ASP A 132 -4.84 14.44 -6.63
N VAL A 133 -5.91 13.98 -7.29
CA VAL A 133 -6.06 12.61 -7.78
C VAL A 133 -6.11 12.66 -9.30
N PRO A 134 -5.29 11.85 -10.01
CA PRO A 134 -5.34 11.78 -11.47
C PRO A 134 -6.75 11.45 -11.97
N THR A 135 -7.31 12.30 -12.83
CA THR A 135 -8.71 12.20 -13.31
C THR A 135 -8.92 11.18 -14.42
N ALA A 136 -7.89 10.91 -15.24
CA ALA A 136 -7.92 9.94 -16.34
C ALA A 136 -7.03 8.74 -16.03
N ASN A 137 -7.43 7.91 -15.06
CA ASN A 137 -6.67 6.72 -14.68
C ASN A 137 -7.53 5.46 -14.66
N ASN A 138 -7.02 4.39 -15.29
CA ASN A 138 -7.55 3.05 -15.15
C ASN A 138 -6.53 2.26 -14.33
N LYS A 139 -6.98 1.62 -13.24
CA LYS A 139 -6.16 0.67 -12.50
C LYS A 139 -6.34 -0.71 -13.14
N TYR A 140 -5.27 -1.48 -13.15
CA TYR A 140 -5.33 -2.84 -13.66
C TYR A 140 -4.24 -3.68 -13.04
N GLY A 141 -4.48 -4.98 -12.97
CA GLY A 141 -3.54 -5.92 -12.41
C GLY A 141 -3.64 -7.30 -13.02
N ALA A 142 -2.57 -8.05 -12.81
CA ALA A 142 -2.50 -9.46 -13.11
C ALA A 142 -1.82 -10.17 -11.95
N LYS A 143 -2.38 -11.31 -11.56
CA LYS A 143 -1.76 -12.26 -10.66
C LYS A 143 -1.70 -13.63 -11.33
N VAL A 144 -0.57 -14.30 -11.17
CA VAL A 144 -0.38 -15.70 -11.54
C VAL A 144 0.01 -16.46 -10.28
N SER A 145 -0.74 -17.50 -9.96
CA SER A 145 -0.50 -18.36 -8.80
C SER A 145 -0.26 -19.79 -9.23
N ALA A 146 0.80 -20.39 -8.71
CA ALA A 146 1.17 -21.78 -8.89
C ALA A 146 0.99 -22.54 -7.55
N GLU A 147 0.29 -23.66 -7.61
CA GLU A 147 0.18 -24.63 -6.52
C GLU A 147 1.11 -25.80 -6.86
N ILE A 148 2.18 -25.99 -6.08
CA ILE A 148 3.19 -27.02 -6.31
C ILE A 148 3.10 -28.06 -5.18
N GLY A 149 2.72 -29.28 -5.57
CA GLY A 149 2.39 -30.37 -4.68
C GLY A 149 1.15 -30.04 -3.84
N THR A 150 1.23 -30.37 -2.56
CA THR A 150 0.16 -30.11 -1.58
C THR A 150 0.54 -29.07 -0.53
N ARG A 151 1.79 -28.58 -0.55
CA ARG A 151 2.37 -27.80 0.55
C ARG A 151 2.93 -26.44 0.15
N PHE A 152 3.20 -26.21 -1.13
CA PHE A 152 3.82 -24.98 -1.59
C PHE A 152 2.91 -24.24 -2.55
N ASN A 153 2.61 -22.98 -2.23
CA ASN A 153 1.95 -22.05 -3.13
C ASN A 153 2.88 -20.87 -3.39
N LEU A 154 2.91 -20.41 -4.63
CA LEU A 154 3.69 -19.26 -5.07
C LEU A 154 2.80 -18.39 -5.94
N SER A 155 2.84 -17.09 -5.73
CA SER A 155 2.11 -16.12 -6.54
C SER A 155 3.02 -14.99 -6.98
N PHE A 156 2.84 -14.53 -8.21
CA PHE A 156 3.42 -13.31 -8.74
C PHE A 156 2.31 -12.33 -9.07
N VAL A 157 2.53 -11.07 -8.73
CA VAL A 157 1.55 -10.01 -8.82
C VAL A 157 2.16 -8.81 -9.53
N TYR A 158 1.38 -8.23 -10.42
CA TYR A 158 1.60 -6.90 -10.96
C TYR A 158 0.31 -6.09 -10.82
N PHE A 159 0.44 -4.86 -10.36
CA PHE A 159 -0.68 -3.93 -10.25
C PHE A 159 -0.24 -2.51 -10.56
N ARG A 160 -1.00 -1.82 -11.39
CA ARG A 160 -0.85 -0.38 -11.63
C ARG A 160 -1.94 0.35 -10.88
N ASP A 161 -1.54 1.28 -10.01
CA ASP A 161 -2.44 2.05 -9.17
C ASP A 161 -2.01 3.53 -9.09
N VAL A 162 -2.77 4.31 -8.32
CA VAL A 162 -2.29 5.48 -7.60
C VAL A 162 -1.70 5.05 -6.25
N VAL A 163 -0.80 5.84 -5.70
CA VAL A 163 -0.32 5.63 -4.33
C VAL A 163 -1.51 5.70 -3.38
N ASN A 164 -1.64 4.77 -2.42
CA ASN A 164 -2.69 4.84 -1.40
C ASN A 164 -2.35 5.84 -0.30
N ASP A 165 -1.08 5.95 0.06
CA ASP A 165 -0.58 6.96 0.98
C ASP A 165 -0.25 8.25 0.21
N PRO A 166 -0.96 9.36 0.45
CA PRO A 166 -0.74 10.58 -0.29
C PRO A 166 0.57 11.22 0.10
N ALA A 167 1.14 11.88 -0.88
CA ALA A 167 2.27 12.74 -0.67
C ALA A 167 1.78 14.16 -0.29
N ILE A 168 2.27 14.73 0.81
CA ILE A 168 1.76 16.00 1.34
C ILE A 168 2.57 17.17 0.76
N GLN A 169 1.91 18.10 0.09
CA GLN A 169 2.50 19.37 -0.32
C GLN A 169 1.83 20.51 0.44
N LEU A 170 2.62 21.46 0.94
CA LEU A 170 2.09 22.69 1.50
C LEU A 170 2.18 23.77 0.42
N VAL A 171 1.07 24.44 0.11
CA VAL A 171 0.97 25.32 -1.06
C VAL A 171 0.42 26.69 -0.67
N ASN A 172 0.57 27.68 -1.56
CA ASN A 172 0.14 29.05 -1.38
C ASN A 172 0.75 29.68 -0.10
N LEU A 173 2.09 29.70 -0.02
CA LEU A 173 2.75 30.28 1.13
C LEU A 173 2.59 31.81 1.14
N VAL A 174 2.18 32.34 2.29
CA VAL A 174 2.20 33.79 2.58
C VAL A 174 3.38 34.02 3.52
N GLY A 175 4.48 34.52 2.98
CA GLY A 175 5.78 34.45 3.65
C GLY A 175 6.25 32.98 3.74
N PHE A 176 6.48 32.48 4.95
CA PHE A 176 6.84 31.08 5.21
C PHE A 176 5.66 30.26 5.78
N THR A 177 4.49 30.86 5.90
CA THR A 177 3.32 30.20 6.47
C THR A 177 2.48 29.59 5.35
N PRO A 178 2.28 28.26 5.34
CA PRO A 178 1.43 27.62 4.35
C PRO A 178 -0.03 27.97 4.62
N THR A 179 -0.79 28.24 3.56
CA THR A 179 -2.23 28.53 3.69
C THR A 179 -3.11 27.39 3.19
N LYS A 180 -2.52 26.33 2.62
CA LYS A 180 -3.23 25.17 2.08
C LYS A 180 -2.34 23.93 2.07
N ALA A 181 -2.95 22.77 2.22
CA ALA A 181 -2.29 21.48 1.99
C ALA A 181 -2.90 20.75 0.79
N LEU A 182 -2.05 20.08 0.02
CA LEU A 182 -2.42 19.26 -1.13
C LEU A 182 -1.94 17.82 -0.89
N LEU A 183 -2.90 16.89 -0.85
CA LEU A 183 -2.63 15.45 -0.79
C LEU A 183 -2.54 14.93 -2.22
N THR A 184 -1.33 14.61 -2.66
CA THR A 184 -1.03 14.23 -4.05
C THR A 184 -0.93 12.73 -4.18
N TYR A 185 -1.73 12.15 -5.07
CA TYR A 185 -1.79 10.71 -5.31
C TYR A 185 -1.12 10.38 -6.65
N GLY A 186 0.20 10.17 -6.62
CA GLY A 186 0.99 9.84 -7.81
C GLY A 186 0.59 8.49 -8.41
N LYS A 187 0.87 8.27 -9.70
CA LYS A 187 0.75 6.95 -10.32
C LYS A 187 1.91 6.06 -9.88
N GLN A 188 1.64 4.80 -9.61
CA GLN A 188 2.65 3.81 -9.24
C GLN A 188 2.41 2.46 -9.92
N HIS A 189 3.48 1.71 -10.05
CA HIS A 189 3.45 0.30 -10.38
C HIS A 189 3.93 -0.49 -9.16
N VAL A 190 3.24 -1.57 -8.86
CA VAL A 190 3.55 -2.50 -7.80
C VAL A 190 3.81 -3.85 -8.44
N TYR A 191 5.01 -4.37 -8.24
CA TYR A 191 5.42 -5.70 -8.65
C TYR A 191 5.67 -6.52 -7.40
N GLY A 192 5.45 -7.82 -7.45
CA GLY A 192 5.88 -8.65 -6.34
C GLY A 192 5.37 -10.05 -6.42
N GLY A 193 5.39 -10.70 -5.27
CA GLY A 193 4.93 -12.06 -5.14
C GLY A 193 4.95 -12.49 -3.69
N TYR A 194 4.30 -13.61 -3.45
CA TYR A 194 4.26 -14.22 -2.14
C TYR A 194 4.26 -15.72 -2.26
N PHE A 195 4.73 -16.38 -1.22
CA PHE A 195 4.69 -17.82 -1.12
C PHE A 195 4.17 -18.25 0.25
N SER A 196 3.63 -19.46 0.30
CA SER A 196 3.28 -20.14 1.53
C SER A 196 3.79 -21.58 1.45
N TYR A 197 4.48 -22.04 2.49
CA TYR A 197 4.98 -23.41 2.60
C TYR A 197 4.53 -24.05 3.92
N GLN A 198 3.82 -25.17 3.82
CA GLN A 198 3.45 -25.98 4.98
C GLN A 198 4.65 -26.87 5.39
N LEU A 199 5.28 -26.50 6.50
CA LEU A 199 6.38 -27.24 7.11
C LEU A 199 5.80 -28.35 8.00
N LEU A 200 6.09 -29.59 7.62
CA LEU A 200 5.82 -30.79 8.41
C LEU A 200 7.16 -31.45 8.73
N ALA A 201 7.84 -30.96 9.76
CA ALA A 201 9.13 -31.48 10.20
C ALA A 201 9.15 -31.65 11.72
N LEU A 202 9.76 -32.73 12.21
CA LEU A 202 9.97 -33.00 13.63
C LEU A 202 8.66 -33.01 14.47
N GLY A 203 7.55 -33.46 13.90
CA GLY A 203 6.24 -33.47 14.57
C GLY A 203 5.61 -32.08 14.76
N MET A 204 6.16 -31.06 14.10
CA MET A 204 5.61 -29.71 14.08
C MET A 204 4.91 -29.44 12.76
N GLU A 205 3.68 -28.96 12.85
CA GLU A 205 2.96 -28.33 11.75
C GLU A 205 3.09 -26.82 11.90
N ALA A 206 3.71 -26.18 10.92
CA ALA A 206 3.85 -24.72 10.85
C ALA A 206 3.71 -24.29 9.39
N VAL A 207 3.31 -23.03 9.17
CA VAL A 207 3.26 -22.43 7.84
C VAL A 207 4.30 -21.32 7.79
N ILE A 208 5.22 -21.41 6.84
CA ILE A 208 6.15 -20.32 6.52
C ILE A 208 5.54 -19.54 5.37
N ARG A 209 5.40 -18.23 5.53
CA ARG A 209 4.93 -17.32 4.50
C ARG A 209 6.01 -16.30 4.20
N GLY A 210 6.11 -15.89 2.94
CA GLY A 210 6.96 -14.77 2.57
C GLY A 210 6.30 -13.94 1.48
N GLU A 211 6.54 -12.65 1.52
CA GLU A 211 5.97 -11.68 0.59
C GLU A 211 7.03 -10.65 0.21
N ILE A 212 7.05 -10.26 -1.05
CA ILE A 212 7.90 -9.18 -1.56
C ILE A 212 7.05 -8.27 -2.44
N SER A 213 7.21 -6.97 -2.27
CA SER A 213 6.56 -5.95 -3.08
C SER A 213 7.58 -4.86 -3.45
N HIS A 214 7.53 -4.42 -4.70
CA HIS A 214 8.36 -3.37 -5.25
C HIS A 214 7.46 -2.29 -5.82
N TYR A 215 7.54 -1.12 -5.21
CA TYR A 215 6.81 0.08 -5.56
C TYR A 215 7.72 1.00 -6.38
N THR A 216 7.24 1.51 -7.51
CA THR A 216 8.03 2.44 -8.32
C THR A 216 8.02 3.88 -7.80
N ALA A 217 7.02 4.25 -7.00
CA ALA A 217 6.82 5.63 -6.55
C ALA A 217 6.13 5.66 -5.17
N TYR A 218 6.87 5.36 -4.12
CA TYR A 218 6.40 5.41 -2.74
C TYR A 218 6.80 6.74 -2.07
N PRO A 219 5.90 7.43 -1.35
CA PRO A 219 6.21 8.67 -0.67
C PRO A 219 7.08 8.41 0.56
N ILE A 220 8.23 9.06 0.59
CA ILE A 220 9.17 9.05 1.72
C ILE A 220 9.25 10.47 2.26
N THR A 221 8.99 10.63 3.57
CA THR A 221 9.16 11.91 4.27
C THR A 221 10.61 12.37 4.19
N ARG A 222 10.82 13.65 3.89
CA ARG A 222 12.14 14.29 3.88
C ARG A 222 12.44 14.88 5.26
N ALA A 223 13.71 14.88 5.68
CA ALA A 223 14.06 15.60 6.91
C ALA A 223 14.07 17.12 6.66
N THR A 224 14.54 17.57 5.49
CA THR A 224 14.40 18.97 5.05
C THR A 224 13.36 19.11 3.94
N PRO A 225 12.28 19.89 4.16
CA PRO A 225 11.35 20.24 3.10
C PRO A 225 12.03 21.06 1.99
N VAL A 226 11.62 20.85 0.74
CA VAL A 226 12.12 21.63 -0.41
C VAL A 226 11.08 22.63 -0.86
N TYR A 227 11.48 23.90 -0.90
CA TYR A 227 10.66 24.98 -1.42
C TYR A 227 10.87 25.14 -2.92
N ASP A 228 9.78 25.07 -3.67
CA ASP A 228 9.71 25.32 -5.09
C ASP A 228 9.10 26.71 -5.31
N ALA A 229 9.96 27.70 -5.57
CA ALA A 229 9.54 29.09 -5.72
C ALA A 229 8.71 29.34 -7.00
N GLY A 230 8.87 28.50 -8.03
CA GLY A 230 8.11 28.62 -9.28
C GLY A 230 6.65 28.19 -9.12
N GLU A 231 6.42 27.18 -8.28
CA GLU A 231 5.08 26.65 -7.99
C GLU A 231 4.49 27.20 -6.67
N ASN A 232 5.30 27.91 -5.86
CA ASN A 232 5.00 28.33 -4.49
C ASN A 232 4.54 27.14 -3.61
N VAL A 233 5.34 26.06 -3.63
CA VAL A 233 5.06 24.79 -2.96
C VAL A 233 6.22 24.38 -2.07
N LEU A 234 5.91 23.96 -0.84
CA LEU A 234 6.84 23.28 0.06
C LEU A 234 6.57 21.76 0.02
N LYS A 235 7.51 21.02 -0.55
CA LYS A 235 7.46 19.56 -0.71
C LYS A 235 8.11 18.91 0.51
N THR A 236 7.32 18.23 1.35
CA THR A 236 7.81 17.53 2.56
C THR A 236 8.17 16.05 2.31
N TYR A 237 8.06 15.60 1.06
CA TYR A 237 8.32 14.21 0.66
C TYR A 237 9.16 14.13 -0.62
N ALA A 238 9.67 12.93 -0.89
CA ALA A 238 10.17 12.49 -2.18
C ALA A 238 9.49 11.18 -2.58
N LEU A 239 9.14 11.02 -3.86
CA LEU A 239 8.69 9.71 -4.38
C LEU A 239 9.92 8.88 -4.70
N LYS A 240 10.03 7.70 -4.11
CA LYS A 240 11.17 6.80 -4.29
C LYS A 240 10.73 5.38 -4.60
N PRO A 241 11.51 4.63 -5.40
CA PRO A 241 11.28 3.21 -5.54
C PRO A 241 11.58 2.51 -4.21
N VAL A 242 10.67 1.67 -3.74
CA VAL A 242 10.77 1.00 -2.43
C VAL A 242 10.48 -0.49 -2.59
N THR A 243 11.28 -1.33 -1.95
CA THR A 243 11.03 -2.76 -1.84
C THR A 243 10.65 -3.08 -0.40
N LYS A 244 9.49 -3.70 -0.19
CA LYS A 244 9.08 -4.25 1.10
C LYS A 244 9.15 -5.77 1.04
N THR A 245 9.68 -6.39 2.08
CA THR A 245 9.74 -7.84 2.25
C THR A 245 9.13 -8.23 3.58
N MET A 246 8.39 -9.33 3.60
CA MET A 246 7.85 -9.95 4.80
C MET A 246 8.25 -11.42 4.84
N LEU A 247 8.59 -11.89 6.03
CA LEU A 247 8.71 -13.31 6.36
C LEU A 247 7.88 -13.58 7.61
N ALA A 248 7.00 -14.57 7.53
CA ALA A 248 6.13 -14.95 8.64
C ALA A 248 6.18 -16.45 8.93
N VAL A 249 5.97 -16.78 10.20
CA VAL A 249 5.78 -18.16 10.67
C VAL A 249 4.48 -18.22 11.47
N ASP A 250 3.55 -19.03 11.00
CA ASP A 250 2.29 -19.30 11.69
C ASP A 250 2.32 -20.69 12.31
N LYS A 251 1.83 -20.80 13.55
CA LYS A 251 1.71 -22.06 14.26
C LYS A 251 0.53 -22.06 15.21
N ASP A 252 -0.17 -23.19 15.23
CA ASP A 252 -1.19 -23.45 16.22
C ASP A 252 -0.55 -24.00 17.50
N LEU A 253 -0.68 -23.25 18.59
CA LEU A 253 -0.11 -23.56 19.90
C LEU A 253 -1.21 -23.80 20.92
N ARG A 254 -1.05 -24.82 21.77
CA ARG A 254 -1.98 -25.08 22.87
C ARG A 254 -1.63 -24.21 24.08
N LEU A 255 -2.16 -22.99 24.13
CA LEU A 255 -2.01 -22.07 25.25
C LEU A 255 -3.17 -22.25 26.23
N ARG A 256 -3.09 -23.26 27.11
CA ARG A 256 -4.19 -23.66 28.02
C ARG A 256 -4.71 -22.54 28.94
N TRP A 257 -3.90 -21.52 29.20
CA TRP A 257 -4.28 -20.36 30.01
C TRP A 257 -5.03 -19.29 29.22
N LEU A 258 -4.96 -19.32 27.89
CA LEU A 258 -5.61 -18.38 26.98
C LEU A 258 -6.89 -18.97 26.37
N SER A 259 -6.83 -20.23 25.92
CA SER A 259 -7.97 -20.93 25.31
C SER A 259 -7.93 -22.42 25.63
N LYS A 260 -9.11 -23.06 25.61
CA LYS A 260 -9.22 -24.52 25.65
C LYS A 260 -8.81 -25.15 24.31
N ASP A 261 -8.95 -24.39 23.23
CA ASP A 261 -8.61 -24.78 21.87
C ASP A 261 -7.17 -24.41 21.51
N LEU A 262 -6.73 -24.77 20.31
CA LEU A 262 -5.48 -24.30 19.76
C LEU A 262 -5.55 -22.79 19.49
N THR A 263 -4.52 -22.06 19.91
CA THR A 263 -4.33 -20.64 19.61
C THR A 263 -3.41 -20.51 18.41
N LYS A 264 -3.87 -19.86 17.35
CA LYS A 264 -3.02 -19.47 16.23
C LYS A 264 -2.07 -18.36 16.66
N VAL A 265 -0.77 -18.61 16.59
CA VAL A 265 0.29 -17.64 16.85
C VAL A 265 1.01 -17.38 15.54
N SER A 266 1.15 -16.11 15.18
CA SER A 266 1.88 -15.66 14.00
C SER A 266 3.00 -14.72 14.43
N LEU A 267 4.19 -14.95 13.90
CA LEU A 267 5.31 -14.02 13.99
C LEU A 267 5.60 -13.51 12.60
N GLU A 268 5.48 -12.20 12.38
CA GLU A 268 5.77 -11.55 11.10
C GLU A 268 6.96 -10.60 11.25
N TRP A 269 7.92 -10.71 10.36
CA TRP A 269 9.04 -9.78 10.22
C TRP A 269 8.89 -9.02 8.91
N ILE A 270 8.75 -7.70 8.98
CA ILE A 270 8.59 -6.83 7.82
C ILE A 270 9.79 -5.90 7.72
N HIS A 271 10.33 -5.74 6.52
CA HIS A 271 11.44 -4.84 6.23
C HIS A 271 11.16 -4.01 4.98
N THR A 272 11.50 -2.72 5.03
CA THR A 272 11.33 -1.78 3.93
C THR A 272 12.69 -1.22 3.52
N THR A 273 13.02 -1.32 2.24
CA THR A 273 14.27 -0.84 1.65
C THR A 273 13.96 0.23 0.60
N ILE A 274 14.59 1.39 0.71
CA ILE A 274 14.55 2.45 -0.32
C ILE A 274 15.61 2.09 -1.38
N ASN A 275 15.22 1.91 -2.64
CA ASN A 275 16.08 1.35 -3.68
C ASN A 275 16.92 2.40 -4.42
N GLU A 276 16.52 3.67 -4.35
CA GLU A 276 17.26 4.78 -4.96
C GLU A 276 17.47 5.85 -3.89
N TRP A 277 18.72 6.02 -3.49
CA TRP A 277 19.14 7.02 -2.53
C TRP A 277 19.72 8.21 -3.30
N ASP A 278 19.15 9.40 -3.10
CA ASP A 278 19.79 10.63 -3.56
C ASP A 278 20.75 11.11 -2.47
N ASN A 279 21.92 11.61 -2.87
CA ASN A 279 22.90 12.26 -1.99
C ASN A 279 22.30 13.41 -1.13
N VAL A 280 21.11 13.92 -1.51
CA VAL A 280 20.39 14.97 -0.78
C VAL A 280 19.81 14.47 0.55
N LEU A 281 19.52 13.17 0.69
CA LEU A 281 19.07 12.59 1.98
C LEU A 281 20.25 12.26 2.91
N ASP A 282 21.45 11.98 2.37
CA ASP A 282 22.65 11.67 3.16
C ASP A 282 23.25 12.91 3.84
N ASN A 283 23.17 14.08 3.21
CA ASN A 283 23.60 15.35 3.83
C ASN A 283 22.68 15.79 4.99
N GLU A 284 21.59 15.07 5.25
CA GLU A 284 20.67 15.28 6.38
C GLU A 284 20.96 14.34 7.57
N LYS A 285 21.97 13.46 7.47
CA LYS A 285 22.64 12.98 8.69
C LYS A 285 23.32 14.17 9.33
N LEU A 286 22.62 14.79 10.27
CA LEU A 286 23.16 15.77 11.18
C LEU A 286 24.51 15.25 11.69
N ASP A 287 25.59 15.95 11.35
CA ASP A 287 26.81 15.85 12.14
C ASP A 287 26.41 16.17 13.60
N PRO A 288 27.00 15.52 14.62
CA PRO A 288 26.56 15.63 16.02
C PRO A 288 26.66 17.05 16.62
N ILE A 289 27.03 18.06 15.83
CA ILE A 289 27.40 19.41 16.25
C ILE A 289 26.70 20.50 15.41
N GLY A 290 25.69 20.17 14.58
CA GLY A 290 24.72 21.15 14.07
C GLY A 290 25.30 22.37 13.32
N ARG A 291 26.31 22.18 12.47
CA ARG A 291 26.80 23.25 11.58
C ARG A 291 26.46 22.95 10.12
N VAL A 292 25.69 23.85 9.51
CA VAL A 292 25.47 23.90 8.07
C VAL A 292 26.69 24.58 7.43
N THR A 293 27.58 23.81 6.81
CA THR A 293 28.56 24.34 5.85
C THR A 293 28.13 23.96 4.45
N GLY A 294 27.36 24.84 3.82
CA GLY A 294 27.19 24.81 2.38
C GLY A 294 28.51 25.21 1.72
N THR A 295 29.05 24.35 0.86
CA THR A 295 29.98 24.78 -0.19
C THR A 295 29.46 24.22 -1.50
N ILE A 296 28.88 25.09 -2.31
CA ILE A 296 28.64 24.85 -3.73
C ILE A 296 30.02 24.77 -4.37
N ASN A 297 30.39 23.61 -4.92
CA ASN A 297 31.34 23.48 -6.02
C ASN A 297 31.00 22.19 -6.77
N GLY A 298 30.52 22.34 -7.99
CA GLY A 298 30.27 21.21 -8.87
C GLY A 298 31.56 20.57 -9.34
N VAL A 299 31.54 19.24 -9.51
CA VAL A 299 32.23 18.53 -10.59
C VAL A 299 31.40 17.27 -10.88
N ALA A 300 30.95 17.14 -12.12
CA ALA A 300 30.46 15.89 -12.68
C ALA A 300 31.65 14.95 -12.97
N MET A 301 31.54 13.67 -12.61
CA MET A 301 32.34 12.56 -13.16
C MET A 301 31.42 11.33 -13.18
N ASP A 302 30.81 11.03 -14.32
CA ASP A 302 31.27 10.15 -15.42
C ASP A 302 31.49 8.68 -15.03
N ARG A 303 30.83 7.81 -15.79
CA ARG A 303 30.89 6.36 -15.75
C ARG A 303 32.25 5.88 -16.27
N ARG A 304 32.86 4.88 -15.62
CA ARG A 304 33.42 3.71 -16.33
C ARG A 304 33.84 2.54 -15.42
N ASN A 305 33.42 1.37 -15.89
CA ASN A 305 33.70 -0.04 -15.60
C ASN A 305 35.04 -0.50 -14.96
N SER A 306 34.91 -1.71 -14.38
CA SER A 306 35.83 -2.87 -14.33
C SER A 306 36.99 -2.86 -13.32
N ARG A 307 36.90 -3.73 -12.30
CA ARG A 307 37.34 -5.14 -12.34
C ARG A 307 36.52 -5.97 -11.36
#